data_AF-A0A0D6XTB6-F1
#
_entry.id   AF-A0A0D6XTB6-F1
#
_cell.length_a   1.000
_cell.length_b   1.000
_cell.length_c   1.000
_cell.angle_alpha   90.00
_cell.angle_beta   90.00
_cell.angle_gamma   90.00
#
_symmetry.space_group_name_H-M   'P 1'
#
loop_
_entity.id
_entity.type
_entity.pdbx_description
1 polymer ?
#
loop_
_entity_poly.entity_id
_entity_poly.type
_entity_poly.pdbx_seq_one_letter_code
_entity_poly.pdbx_strand_id
1 'polypeptide(L)'
;MAKFAFRDEERQKIIRSNQVIEEDRNTRFYCPNPRCNAELYICAIDGSKNAYFRATKSNSKHDLKCPYGTSVSEFDSNNYDESKFVFDDAIDNLLCATKTSSSTSSSTTHGTGEPGIHSIKTLRQMYALCKSLSVRDKYAGKEIGEMILDDRSQYRYPKGCFGNKLVEATVDGQIYDNKKKEVYLVAPINSKKYTFILSFSDETIYKAIRTEIYNNKDKILVVAGNWQSSGTYNKFKSKIISKKQVAIIKS
;
A
#
# COMPACT_ATOMS: atom_id res chain seq x y z
N MET A 1 -8.35 -8.48 -4.70
CA MET A 1 -8.37 -8.68 -6.18
C MET A 1 -7.03 -8.22 -6.74
N ALA A 2 -6.46 -8.94 -7.70
CA ALA A 2 -5.16 -8.58 -8.27
C ALA A 2 -5.26 -8.30 -9.77
N LYS A 3 -4.51 -7.29 -10.26
CA LYS A 3 -4.40 -6.94 -11.69
C LYS A 3 -3.34 -7.75 -12.43
N PHE A 4 -2.51 -8.47 -11.69
CA PHE A 4 -1.55 -9.41 -12.23
C PHE A 4 -1.45 -10.62 -11.31
N ALA A 5 -0.94 -11.70 -11.87
CA ALA A 5 -0.60 -12.93 -11.18
C ALA A 5 0.66 -13.53 -11.81
N PHE A 6 1.06 -14.72 -11.37
CA PHE A 6 2.16 -15.48 -11.96
C PHE A 6 1.66 -16.78 -12.60
N ARG A 7 2.24 -17.16 -13.73
CA ARG A 7 1.96 -18.45 -14.40
C ARG A 7 2.66 -19.62 -13.71
N ASP A 8 3.73 -19.35 -12.97
CA ASP A 8 4.61 -20.31 -12.31
C ASP A 8 4.67 -20.07 -10.79
N GLU A 9 4.94 -21.14 -10.04
CA GLU A 9 4.99 -21.11 -8.57
C GLU A 9 6.20 -20.33 -8.07
N GLU A 10 7.30 -20.34 -8.83
CA GLU A 10 8.53 -19.60 -8.60
C GLU A 10 8.37 -18.09 -8.83
N ARG A 11 7.22 -17.66 -9.36
CA ARG A 11 6.81 -16.26 -9.58
C ARG A 11 7.81 -15.49 -10.45
N GLN A 12 8.23 -16.10 -11.56
CA GLN A 12 9.11 -15.52 -12.57
C GLN A 12 8.37 -15.01 -13.80
N LYS A 13 7.23 -15.63 -14.16
CA LYS A 13 6.44 -15.33 -15.36
C LYS A 13 5.15 -14.60 -14.98
N ILE A 14 5.22 -13.27 -15.01
CA ILE A 14 4.07 -12.41 -14.75
C ILE A 14 3.02 -12.53 -15.87
N ILE A 15 1.75 -12.48 -15.51
CA ILE A 15 0.62 -12.31 -16.41
C ILE A 15 -0.29 -11.20 -15.89
N ARG A 16 -0.60 -10.23 -16.74
CA ARG A 16 -1.54 -9.14 -16.42
C ARG A 16 -2.95 -9.52 -16.84
N SER A 17 -3.95 -9.01 -16.14
CA SER A 17 -5.34 -9.38 -16.42
C SER A 17 -5.83 -8.96 -17.80
N ASN A 18 -5.23 -7.91 -18.39
CA ASN A 18 -5.51 -7.46 -19.76
C ASN A 18 -4.81 -8.29 -20.86
N GLN A 19 -3.97 -9.25 -20.49
CA GLN A 19 -3.27 -10.16 -21.40
C GLN A 19 -3.89 -11.56 -21.42
N VAL A 20 -4.90 -11.79 -20.57
CA VAL A 20 -5.54 -13.10 -20.41
C VAL A 20 -6.64 -13.27 -21.46
N ILE A 21 -6.71 -14.46 -22.03
CA ILE A 21 -7.70 -14.85 -23.06
C ILE A 21 -8.74 -15.81 -22.48
N GLU A 22 -9.78 -16.14 -23.24
CA GLU A 22 -10.88 -16.98 -22.76
C GLU A 22 -10.41 -18.39 -22.36
N GLU A 23 -9.43 -18.93 -23.09
CA GLU A 23 -8.82 -20.24 -22.86
C GLU A 23 -8.11 -20.33 -21.50
N ASP A 24 -7.67 -19.20 -20.95
CA ASP A 24 -7.01 -19.12 -19.64
C ASP A 24 -8.03 -19.15 -18.46
N ARG A 25 -9.35 -19.19 -18.72
CA ARG A 25 -10.40 -19.12 -17.68
C ARG A 25 -10.25 -20.15 -16.56
N ASN A 26 -9.88 -21.37 -16.93
CA ASN A 26 -9.71 -22.48 -15.99
C ASN A 26 -8.24 -22.71 -15.59
N THR A 27 -7.33 -21.86 -16.08
CA THR A 27 -5.91 -21.93 -15.76
C THR A 27 -5.67 -21.46 -14.33
N ARG A 28 -4.87 -22.23 -13.60
CA ARG A 28 -4.38 -21.84 -12.28
C ARG A 28 -3.25 -20.83 -12.41
N PHE A 29 -3.35 -19.73 -11.68
CA PHE A 29 -2.30 -18.74 -11.49
C PHE A 29 -1.91 -18.63 -10.01
N TYR A 30 -0.78 -17.99 -9.73
CA TYR A 30 -0.25 -17.85 -8.37
C TYR A 30 -0.34 -16.41 -7.86
N CYS A 31 -0.59 -16.28 -6.56
CA CYS A 31 -0.68 -14.98 -5.89
C CYS A 31 0.60 -14.15 -6.04
N PRO A 32 0.50 -12.83 -6.28
CA PRO A 32 1.67 -11.96 -6.34
C PRO A 32 2.46 -11.83 -5.04
N ASN A 33 1.87 -12.18 -3.90
CA ASN A 33 2.63 -12.27 -2.66
C ASN A 33 3.44 -13.58 -2.66
N PRO A 34 4.79 -13.53 -2.64
CA PRO A 34 5.64 -14.71 -2.66
C PRO A 34 5.46 -15.66 -1.48
N ARG A 35 4.84 -15.18 -0.40
CA ARG A 35 4.56 -15.97 0.82
C ARG A 35 3.12 -16.49 0.89
N CYS A 36 2.32 -16.28 -0.15
CA CYS A 36 0.92 -16.69 -0.19
C CYS A 36 0.72 -17.80 -1.22
N ASN A 37 0.21 -18.96 -0.78
CA ASN A 37 0.00 -20.13 -1.63
C ASN A 37 -1.37 -20.17 -2.32
N ALA A 38 -2.14 -19.08 -2.22
CA ALA A 38 -3.43 -18.97 -2.88
C ALA A 38 -3.32 -19.17 -4.40
N GLU A 39 -4.21 -20.00 -4.90
CA GLU A 39 -4.42 -20.22 -6.33
C GLU A 39 -5.44 -19.21 -6.84
N LEU A 40 -5.08 -18.49 -7.90
CA LEU A 40 -5.91 -17.47 -8.51
C LEU A 40 -6.44 -17.94 -9.85
N TYR A 41 -7.65 -17.51 -10.15
CA TYR A 41 -8.30 -17.71 -11.44
C TYR A 41 -8.71 -16.34 -11.98
N ILE A 42 -8.64 -16.20 -13.29
CA ILE A 42 -9.08 -15.00 -13.98
C ILE A 42 -10.61 -14.89 -13.89
N CYS A 43 -11.09 -13.68 -13.63
CA CYS A 43 -12.49 -13.33 -13.50
C CYS A 43 -12.82 -12.17 -14.46
N ALA A 44 -14.10 -12.07 -14.85
CA ALA A 44 -14.62 -10.98 -15.67
C ALA A 44 -13.92 -10.82 -17.05
N ILE A 45 -13.64 -11.94 -17.75
CA ILE A 45 -13.10 -11.90 -19.12
C ILE A 45 -14.14 -11.36 -20.12
N ASP A 46 -15.41 -11.77 -20.00
CA ASP A 46 -16.46 -11.46 -20.99
C ASP A 46 -17.37 -10.29 -20.57
N GLY A 47 -16.99 -9.56 -19.52
CA GLY A 47 -17.92 -8.71 -18.76
C GLY A 47 -17.80 -7.21 -19.01
N SER A 48 -18.77 -6.47 -18.48
CA SER A 48 -18.78 -4.99 -18.38
C SER A 48 -17.74 -4.40 -17.42
N LYS A 49 -16.87 -5.24 -16.83
CA LYS A 49 -15.84 -4.86 -15.85
C LYS A 49 -14.48 -5.34 -16.31
N ASN A 50 -13.44 -4.59 -15.93
CA ASN A 50 -12.06 -4.97 -16.20
C ASN A 50 -11.72 -6.32 -15.55
N ALA A 51 -11.08 -7.21 -16.31
CA ALA A 51 -10.66 -8.51 -15.82
C ALA A 51 -9.70 -8.40 -14.62
N TYR A 52 -9.72 -9.40 -13.74
CA TYR A 52 -8.89 -9.47 -12.53
C TYR A 52 -8.70 -10.91 -12.04
N PHE A 53 -7.66 -11.13 -11.23
CA PHE A 53 -7.37 -12.41 -10.59
C PHE A 53 -7.94 -12.48 -9.17
N ARG A 54 -8.52 -13.63 -8.81
CA ARG A 54 -9.08 -13.89 -7.47
C ARG A 54 -8.95 -15.36 -7.08
N ALA A 55 -8.74 -15.61 -5.79
CA ALA A 55 -8.89 -16.93 -5.19
C ALA A 55 -10.39 -17.26 -5.04
N THR A 56 -10.93 -18.02 -5.98
CA THR A 56 -12.35 -18.41 -6.03
C THR A 56 -12.63 -19.76 -5.37
N LYS A 57 -11.62 -20.64 -5.31
CA LYS A 57 -11.75 -21.99 -4.74
C LYS A 57 -11.46 -21.97 -3.23
N SER A 58 -12.23 -22.75 -2.46
CA SER A 58 -12.21 -22.73 -1.00
C SER A 58 -10.98 -23.37 -0.37
N ASN A 59 -10.35 -24.31 -1.08
CA ASN A 59 -9.14 -25.04 -0.68
C ASN A 59 -7.84 -24.24 -0.85
N SER A 60 -7.85 -23.18 -1.65
CA SER A 60 -6.66 -22.42 -2.02
C SER A 60 -6.83 -20.92 -1.75
N LYS A 61 -7.33 -20.57 -0.57
CA LYS A 61 -7.60 -19.18 -0.17
C LYS A 61 -6.31 -18.43 0.17
N HIS A 62 -6.41 -17.10 0.13
CA HIS A 62 -5.39 -16.22 0.66
C HIS A 62 -5.21 -16.40 2.17
N ASP A 63 -3.95 -16.27 2.62
CA ASP A 63 -3.64 -16.16 4.05
C ASP A 63 -4.27 -14.88 4.63
N LEU A 64 -4.55 -14.91 5.94
CA LEU A 64 -5.28 -13.83 6.65
C LEU A 64 -4.68 -12.43 6.43
N LYS A 65 -3.35 -12.34 6.30
CA LYS A 65 -2.60 -11.09 6.11
C LYS A 65 -2.06 -10.93 4.69
N CYS A 66 -2.63 -11.65 3.71
CA CYS A 66 -2.26 -11.43 2.31
C CYS A 66 -2.98 -10.18 1.77
N PRO A 67 -2.26 -9.15 1.30
CA PRO A 67 -2.86 -7.91 0.83
C PRO A 67 -3.74 -8.08 -0.42
N TYR A 68 -3.60 -9.20 -1.13
CA TYR A 68 -4.42 -9.52 -2.31
C TYR A 68 -5.74 -10.22 -1.97
N GLY A 69 -5.83 -10.79 -0.76
CA GLY A 69 -7.07 -11.37 -0.21
C GLY A 69 -8.02 -10.32 0.36
N THR A 70 -7.50 -9.16 0.75
CA THR A 70 -8.30 -8.02 1.19
C THR A 70 -8.87 -7.23 0.02
N SER A 71 -10.04 -6.61 0.20
CA SER A 71 -10.59 -5.66 -0.77
C SER A 71 -9.83 -4.33 -0.74
N VAL A 72 -8.59 -4.31 -1.23
CA VAL A 72 -7.95 -3.04 -1.58
C VAL A 72 -8.75 -2.44 -2.74
N SER A 73 -9.11 -1.17 -2.64
CA SER A 73 -9.80 -0.44 -3.71
C SER A 73 -9.03 -0.64 -5.02
N GLU A 74 -9.75 -1.03 -6.06
CA GLU A 74 -9.16 -1.27 -7.37
C GLU A 74 -8.49 0.01 -7.89
N PHE A 75 -7.21 -0.08 -8.22
CA PHE A 75 -6.51 1.00 -8.91
C PHE A 75 -6.76 0.86 -10.41
N ASP A 76 -7.36 1.90 -10.98
CA ASP A 76 -7.53 2.05 -12.42
C ASP A 76 -6.69 3.24 -12.89
N SER A 77 -5.69 2.97 -13.73
CA SER A 77 -4.79 3.99 -14.26
C SER A 77 -5.51 5.06 -15.08
N ASN A 78 -6.67 4.74 -15.67
CA ASN A 78 -7.43 5.69 -16.48
C ASN A 78 -8.03 6.83 -15.64
N ASN A 79 -8.13 6.65 -14.33
CA ASN A 79 -8.62 7.67 -13.40
C ASN A 79 -7.55 8.68 -12.99
N TYR A 80 -6.28 8.47 -13.39
CA TYR A 80 -5.16 9.26 -12.90
C TYR A 80 -4.23 9.75 -14.01
N ASP A 81 -3.74 10.97 -13.83
CA ASP A 81 -2.78 11.59 -14.75
C ASP A 81 -1.37 11.27 -14.26
N GLU A 82 -0.76 10.24 -14.84
CA GLU A 82 0.58 9.77 -14.47
C GLU A 82 1.64 10.88 -14.62
N SER A 83 1.49 11.77 -15.61
CA SER A 83 2.45 12.86 -15.86
C SER A 83 2.48 13.89 -14.73
N LYS A 84 1.40 13.97 -13.94
CA LYS A 84 1.27 14.86 -12.78
C LYS A 84 1.57 14.17 -11.46
N PHE A 85 2.01 12.90 -11.48
CA PHE A 85 2.34 12.19 -10.27
C PHE A 85 3.84 12.23 -9.99
N VAL A 86 4.22 12.91 -8.90
CA VAL A 86 5.58 12.86 -8.35
C VAL A 86 5.49 12.18 -6.98
N PHE A 87 6.10 11.00 -6.87
CA PHE A 87 5.95 10.17 -5.66
C PHE A 87 6.44 10.87 -4.39
N ASP A 88 7.61 11.52 -4.45
CA ASP A 88 8.19 12.14 -3.27
C ASP A 88 7.34 13.34 -2.81
N ASP A 89 6.85 14.18 -3.73
CA ASP A 89 5.88 15.24 -3.45
C ASP A 89 4.57 14.70 -2.87
N ALA A 90 4.09 13.56 -3.37
CA ALA A 90 2.86 12.93 -2.87
C ALA A 90 3.04 12.46 -1.41
N ILE A 91 4.21 11.92 -1.05
CA ILE A 91 4.56 11.58 0.34
C ILE A 91 4.68 12.85 1.18
N ASP A 92 5.42 13.86 0.71
CA ASP A 92 5.64 15.11 1.44
C ASP A 92 4.33 15.84 1.74
N ASN A 93 3.35 15.76 0.84
CA ASN A 93 2.00 16.27 1.06
C ASN A 93 1.24 15.54 2.20
N LEU A 94 1.50 14.23 2.42
CA LEU A 94 0.98 13.52 3.59
C LEU A 94 1.69 13.91 4.88
N LEU A 95 2.97 14.30 4.76
CA LEU A 95 3.85 14.72 5.85
C LEU A 95 3.72 16.22 6.19
N CYS A 96 2.80 16.94 5.56
CA CYS A 96 2.48 18.33 5.86
C CYS A 96 1.23 18.44 6.77
N ALA A 97 1.26 19.40 7.69
CA ALA A 97 0.08 19.72 8.49
C ALA A 97 -1.01 20.26 7.55
N THR A 98 -2.24 19.78 7.72
CA THR A 98 -3.37 20.35 6.98
C THR A 98 -3.53 21.79 7.43
N LYS A 99 -3.24 22.76 6.55
CA LYS A 99 -3.68 24.14 6.79
C LYS A 99 -5.20 24.09 6.82
N THR A 100 -5.80 24.49 7.95
CA THR A 100 -7.24 24.77 7.98
C THR A 100 -7.46 25.89 6.98
N SER A 101 -7.97 25.56 5.79
CA SER A 101 -8.41 26.58 4.85
C SER A 101 -9.55 27.32 5.55
N SER A 102 -9.31 28.57 5.93
CA SER A 102 -10.39 29.51 6.19
C SER A 102 -11.21 29.58 4.91
N SER A 103 -12.39 28.97 4.91
CA SER A 103 -13.33 29.06 3.81
C SER A 103 -13.80 30.51 3.73
N THR A 104 -13.14 31.34 2.92
CA THR A 104 -13.82 32.47 2.30
C THR A 104 -14.83 31.87 1.33
N SER A 105 -16.09 31.87 1.75
CA SER A 105 -17.23 31.48 0.94
C SER A 105 -17.38 32.46 -0.23
N SER A 106 -16.62 32.26 -1.30
CA SER A 106 -17.05 32.69 -2.62
C SER A 106 -17.80 31.53 -3.24
N SER A 107 -19.12 31.67 -3.30
CA SER A 107 -20.03 30.79 -4.03
C SER A 107 -19.61 30.73 -5.50
N THR A 108 -18.79 29.74 -5.84
CA THR A 108 -18.49 29.39 -7.22
C THR A 108 -19.49 28.33 -7.63
N THR A 109 -20.30 28.70 -8.61
CA THR A 109 -21.24 27.86 -9.35
C THR A 109 -20.60 26.51 -9.68
N HIS A 110 -21.26 25.42 -9.27
CA HIS A 110 -20.86 24.06 -9.67
C HIS A 110 -20.95 23.94 -11.20
N GLY A 111 -19.81 24.09 -11.87
CA GLY A 111 -19.70 23.81 -13.29
C GLY A 111 -19.91 22.33 -13.53
N THR A 112 -20.83 21.99 -14.43
CA THR A 112 -21.12 20.64 -14.94
C THR A 112 -20.02 20.14 -15.89
N GLY A 113 -18.75 20.42 -15.58
CA GLY A 113 -17.61 19.91 -16.34
C GLY A 113 -17.33 18.46 -15.94
N GLU A 114 -16.94 17.63 -16.92
CA GLU A 114 -16.43 16.29 -16.63
C GLU A 114 -15.30 16.38 -15.59
N PRO A 115 -15.26 15.49 -14.57
CA PRO A 115 -14.19 15.51 -13.58
C PRO A 115 -12.85 15.30 -14.30
N GLY A 116 -12.04 16.36 -14.38
CA GLY A 116 -10.72 16.26 -15.00
C GLY A 116 -9.86 15.22 -14.29
N ILE A 117 -9.10 14.43 -15.06
CA ILE A 117 -8.21 13.39 -14.54
C ILE A 117 -7.31 13.96 -13.43
N HIS A 118 -7.35 13.38 -12.23
CA HIS A 118 -6.68 13.90 -11.05
C HIS A 118 -5.36 13.15 -10.78
N SER A 119 -4.37 13.81 -10.16
CA SER A 119 -3.18 13.12 -9.64
C SER A 119 -3.51 12.31 -8.37
N ILE A 120 -2.69 11.29 -8.07
CA ILE A 120 -2.81 10.45 -6.86
C ILE A 120 -2.43 11.29 -5.63
N LYS A 121 -3.33 11.36 -4.62
CA LYS A 121 -3.17 12.27 -3.48
C LYS A 121 -3.19 11.61 -2.11
N THR A 122 -3.75 10.40 -2.01
CA THR A 122 -3.97 9.75 -0.70
C THR A 122 -3.10 8.52 -0.52
N LEU A 123 -2.79 8.20 0.74
CA LEU A 123 -2.05 7.00 1.12
C LEU A 123 -2.67 5.72 0.55
N ARG A 124 -4.00 5.61 0.60
CA ARG A 124 -4.72 4.43 0.09
C ARG A 124 -4.62 4.30 -1.43
N GLN A 125 -4.67 5.42 -2.17
CA GLN A 125 -4.50 5.41 -3.62
C GLN A 125 -3.06 5.03 -4.01
N MET A 126 -2.03 5.60 -3.34
CA MET A 126 -0.64 5.21 -3.60
C MET A 126 -0.38 3.74 -3.26
N TYR A 127 -0.98 3.24 -2.18
CA TYR A 127 -0.92 1.82 -1.83
C TYR A 127 -1.60 0.95 -2.90
N ALA A 128 -2.81 1.32 -3.35
CA ALA A 128 -3.53 0.61 -4.40
C ALA A 128 -2.72 0.56 -5.72
N LEU A 129 -2.09 1.67 -6.12
CA LEU A 129 -1.13 1.73 -7.22
C LEU A 129 0.01 0.71 -7.02
N CYS A 130 0.64 0.74 -5.84
CA CYS A 130 1.76 -0.15 -5.56
C CYS A 130 1.36 -1.64 -5.59
N LYS A 131 0.11 -1.99 -5.26
CA LYS A 131 -0.38 -3.37 -5.30
C LYS A 131 -0.90 -3.79 -6.68
N SER A 132 -1.29 -2.85 -7.54
CA SER A 132 -1.78 -3.15 -8.90
C SER A 132 -0.66 -3.46 -9.88
N LEU A 133 0.58 -3.09 -9.56
CA LEU A 133 1.76 -3.26 -10.37
C LEU A 133 2.81 -4.17 -9.70
N SER A 134 3.68 -4.77 -10.53
CA SER A 134 4.85 -5.53 -10.08
C SER A 134 5.90 -4.60 -9.48
N VAL A 135 6.73 -5.10 -8.57
CA VAL A 135 7.85 -4.34 -7.97
C VAL A 135 8.94 -3.95 -8.96
N ARG A 136 8.90 -4.47 -10.19
CA ARG A 136 9.80 -4.09 -11.30
C ARG A 136 9.13 -3.14 -12.30
N ASP A 137 7.82 -2.93 -12.20
CA ASP A 137 7.13 -1.96 -13.04
C ASP A 137 7.50 -0.55 -12.62
N LYS A 138 7.37 0.38 -13.56
CA LYS A 138 7.51 1.82 -13.32
C LYS A 138 6.14 2.48 -13.38
N TYR A 139 5.98 3.53 -12.58
CA TYR A 139 4.88 4.48 -12.67
C TYR A 139 5.45 5.88 -12.42
N ALA A 140 5.18 6.81 -13.33
CA ALA A 140 5.80 8.13 -13.39
C ALA A 140 7.34 8.07 -13.30
N GLY A 141 7.93 7.13 -14.05
CA GLY A 141 9.39 6.95 -14.13
C GLY A 141 10.06 6.26 -12.93
N LYS A 142 9.36 6.05 -11.81
CA LYS A 142 9.91 5.44 -10.59
C LYS A 142 9.44 3.98 -10.45
N GLU A 143 10.34 3.09 -10.04
CA GLU A 143 9.98 1.68 -9.87
C GLU A 143 9.11 1.48 -8.62
N ILE A 144 8.10 0.63 -8.72
CA ILE A 144 7.19 0.34 -7.59
C ILE A 144 7.95 -0.21 -6.39
N GLY A 145 8.96 -1.05 -6.62
CA GLY A 145 9.80 -1.59 -5.55
C GLY A 145 10.61 -0.52 -4.79
N GLU A 146 10.79 0.68 -5.35
CA GLU A 146 11.42 1.83 -4.69
C GLU A 146 10.43 2.74 -3.97
N MET A 147 9.13 2.60 -4.26
CA MET A 147 8.06 3.36 -3.61
C MET A 147 7.60 2.67 -2.30
N ILE A 148 7.49 1.34 -2.32
CA ILE A 148 6.96 0.55 -1.21
C ILE A 148 7.97 -0.50 -0.71
N LEU A 149 8.06 -0.64 0.60
CA LEU A 149 8.59 -1.82 1.28
C LEU A 149 7.42 -2.75 1.65
N ASP A 150 7.35 -3.89 0.98
CA ASP A 150 6.47 -5.02 1.31
C ASP A 150 7.21 -6.35 1.11
N ASP A 151 6.52 -7.49 1.28
CA ASP A 151 7.16 -8.81 1.13
C ASP A 151 7.72 -9.06 -0.28
N ARG A 152 7.18 -8.40 -1.31
CA ARG A 152 7.63 -8.54 -2.70
C ARG A 152 8.91 -7.74 -2.95
N SER A 153 9.06 -6.58 -2.30
CA SER A 153 10.18 -5.66 -2.54
C SER A 153 11.33 -5.79 -1.53
N GLN A 154 11.20 -6.61 -0.48
CA GLN A 154 12.21 -6.79 0.57
C GLN A 154 13.65 -6.86 0.07
N TYR A 155 13.90 -7.63 -1.00
CA TYR A 155 15.24 -7.86 -1.56
C TYR A 155 15.94 -6.57 -2.02
N ARG A 156 15.19 -5.50 -2.31
CA ARG A 156 15.70 -4.18 -2.72
C ARG A 156 16.20 -3.32 -1.56
N TYR A 157 15.97 -3.74 -0.32
CA TYR A 157 16.32 -2.97 0.87
C TYR A 157 17.43 -3.62 1.71
N PRO A 158 18.56 -4.10 1.14
CA PRO A 158 19.59 -4.78 1.93
C PRO A 158 20.27 -3.85 2.95
N LYS A 159 20.34 -2.55 2.63
CA LYS A 159 20.91 -1.51 3.49
C LYS A 159 19.90 -0.89 4.47
N GLY A 160 18.62 -1.27 4.39
CA GLY A 160 17.54 -0.66 5.16
C GLY A 160 16.59 0.20 4.32
N CYS A 161 15.59 0.78 4.99
CA CYS A 161 14.53 1.59 4.39
C CYS A 161 14.71 3.06 4.76
N PHE A 162 15.12 3.87 3.79
CA PHE A 162 15.41 5.29 3.99
C PHE A 162 14.67 6.20 3.01
N GLY A 163 14.43 7.44 3.44
CA GLY A 163 13.76 8.48 2.67
C GLY A 163 12.25 8.25 2.54
N ASN A 164 11.64 8.91 1.56
CA ASN A 164 10.20 8.81 1.31
C ASN A 164 9.86 7.39 0.82
N LYS A 165 9.07 6.67 1.64
CA LYS A 165 8.61 5.30 1.34
C LYS A 165 7.25 5.04 1.96
N LEU A 166 6.50 4.19 1.29
CA LEU A 166 5.40 3.44 1.89
C LEU A 166 5.95 2.18 2.55
N VAL A 167 5.44 1.84 3.73
CA VAL A 167 5.78 0.61 4.44
C VAL A 167 4.51 -0.18 4.71
N GLU A 168 4.42 -1.39 4.16
CA GLU A 168 3.38 -2.37 4.48
C GLU A 168 3.82 -3.19 5.70
N ALA A 169 3.15 -2.98 6.82
CA ALA A 169 3.58 -3.44 8.14
C ALA A 169 2.47 -4.15 8.91
N THR A 170 2.90 -4.79 9.99
CA THR A 170 2.01 -5.31 11.04
C THR A 170 2.60 -4.98 12.40
N VAL A 171 1.88 -5.27 13.48
CA VAL A 171 2.45 -5.15 14.83
C VAL A 171 3.06 -6.49 15.27
N ASP A 172 4.09 -6.42 16.10
CA ASP A 172 4.71 -7.58 16.73
C ASP A 172 5.25 -7.18 18.11
N GLY A 173 4.93 -7.96 19.14
CA GLY A 173 5.35 -7.66 20.50
C GLY A 173 4.83 -6.31 21.03
N GLN A 174 5.74 -5.47 21.53
CA GLN A 174 5.40 -4.17 22.11
C GLN A 174 4.90 -3.19 21.03
N ILE A 175 3.67 -2.70 21.18
CA ILE A 175 3.03 -1.82 20.19
C ILE A 175 3.43 -0.35 20.37
N TYR A 176 3.63 0.12 21.61
CA TYR A 176 3.90 1.55 21.85
C TYR A 176 4.67 1.83 23.15
N ASP A 177 5.20 3.05 23.25
CA ASP A 177 5.79 3.64 24.45
C ASP A 177 5.11 5.00 24.71
N ASN A 178 4.38 5.11 25.83
CA ASN A 178 3.66 6.34 26.20
C ASN A 178 4.59 7.48 26.63
N LYS A 179 5.76 7.17 27.21
CA LYS A 179 6.71 8.19 27.67
C LYS A 179 7.40 8.83 26.47
N LYS A 180 7.80 8.02 25.49
CA LYS A 180 8.44 8.49 24.25
C LYS A 180 7.44 8.97 23.20
N LYS A 181 6.15 8.68 23.37
CA LYS A 181 5.11 8.87 22.36
C LYS A 181 5.51 8.21 21.04
N GLU A 182 5.82 6.94 21.11
CA GLU A 182 6.24 6.12 19.98
C GLU A 182 5.29 4.95 19.76
N VAL A 183 5.08 4.59 18.49
CA VAL A 183 4.39 3.36 18.08
C VAL A 183 5.36 2.53 17.24
N TYR A 184 5.40 1.22 17.47
CA TYR A 184 6.32 0.28 16.86
C TYR A 184 5.59 -0.67 15.93
N LEU A 185 6.07 -0.76 14.69
CA LEU A 185 5.58 -1.67 13.67
C LEU A 185 6.75 -2.53 13.15
N VAL A 186 6.45 -3.66 12.53
CA VAL A 186 7.43 -4.50 11.85
C VAL A 186 7.07 -4.69 10.39
N ALA A 187 8.09 -4.66 9.53
CA ALA A 187 7.94 -4.95 8.11
C ALA A 187 9.25 -5.54 7.53
N PRO A 188 9.18 -6.22 6.37
CA PRO A 188 7.97 -6.74 5.73
C PRO A 188 7.17 -7.69 6.63
N ILE A 189 5.88 -7.90 6.33
CA ILE A 189 4.93 -8.61 7.22
C ILE A 189 5.44 -10.01 7.57
N ASN A 190 6.00 -10.75 6.61
CA ASN A 190 6.41 -12.14 6.82
C ASN A 190 7.77 -12.28 7.49
N SER A 191 8.77 -11.49 7.08
CA SER A 191 10.12 -11.60 7.64
C SER A 191 10.30 -10.83 8.94
N LYS A 192 9.47 -9.80 9.18
CA LYS A 192 9.57 -8.87 10.31
C LYS A 192 10.99 -8.30 10.48
N LYS A 193 11.73 -8.18 9.36
CA LYS A 193 13.17 -7.91 9.36
C LYS A 193 13.52 -6.56 10.00
N TYR A 194 12.63 -5.58 9.84
CA TYR A 194 12.84 -4.21 10.26
C TYR A 194 11.78 -3.77 11.26
N THR A 195 12.19 -2.93 12.21
CA THR A 195 11.28 -2.20 13.08
C THR A 195 11.11 -0.78 12.57
N PHE A 196 9.87 -0.32 12.50
CA PHE A 196 9.50 1.03 12.12
C PHE A 196 8.91 1.76 13.33
N ILE A 197 9.50 2.90 13.66
CA ILE A 197 9.17 3.73 14.81
C ILE A 197 8.43 4.97 14.31
N LEU A 198 7.15 5.04 14.63
CA LEU A 198 6.32 6.21 14.40
C LEU A 198 6.46 7.10 15.63
N SER A 199 6.98 8.31 15.46
CA SER A 199 7.22 9.23 16.57
C SER A 199 6.37 10.49 16.47
N PHE A 200 5.87 10.94 17.61
CA PHE A 200 4.83 11.94 17.68
C PHE A 200 5.24 13.09 18.59
N SER A 201 5.06 14.32 18.12
CA SER A 201 5.15 15.50 18.98
C SER A 201 3.80 15.87 19.60
N ASP A 202 2.71 15.61 18.87
CA ASP A 202 1.33 15.92 19.27
C ASP A 202 0.71 14.73 20.03
N GLU A 203 0.26 14.97 21.26
CA GLU A 203 -0.35 13.97 22.13
C GLU A 203 -1.70 13.45 21.60
N THR A 204 -2.49 14.32 20.99
CA THR A 204 -3.82 13.99 20.46
C THR A 204 -3.69 13.08 19.25
N ILE A 205 -2.77 13.39 18.34
CA ILE A 205 -2.46 12.56 17.18
C ILE A 205 -1.87 11.22 17.64
N TYR A 206 -0.93 11.25 18.59
CA TYR A 206 -0.35 10.04 19.18
C TYR A 206 -1.45 9.12 19.72
N LYS A 207 -2.29 9.61 20.64
CA LYS A 207 -3.37 8.82 21.26
C LYS A 207 -4.33 8.26 20.22
N ALA A 208 -4.72 9.06 19.22
CA ALA A 208 -5.65 8.64 18.19
C ALA A 208 -5.06 7.52 17.33
N ILE A 209 -3.86 7.71 16.77
CA ILE A 209 -3.23 6.71 15.89
C ILE A 209 -2.84 5.46 16.67
N ARG A 210 -2.30 5.61 17.89
CA ARG A 210 -1.97 4.49 18.79
C ARG A 210 -3.20 3.62 19.06
N THR A 211 -4.33 4.24 19.38
CA THR A 211 -5.58 3.53 19.68
C THR A 211 -6.12 2.84 18.43
N GLU A 212 -6.09 3.52 17.29
CA GLU A 212 -6.50 2.97 16.00
C GLU A 212 -5.66 1.75 15.60
N ILE A 213 -4.33 1.81 15.75
CA ILE A 213 -3.42 0.68 15.51
C ILE A 213 -3.68 -0.46 16.50
N TYR A 214 -3.81 -0.17 17.79
CA TYR A 214 -4.05 -1.20 18.82
C TYR A 214 -5.34 -2.00 18.55
N ASN A 215 -6.41 -1.30 18.17
CA ASN A 215 -7.71 -1.90 17.86
C ASN A 215 -7.70 -2.71 16.55
N ASN A 216 -6.69 -2.51 15.69
CA ASN A 216 -6.57 -3.17 14.39
C ASN A 216 -5.24 -3.92 14.26
N LYS A 217 -4.72 -4.43 15.37
CA LYS A 217 -3.43 -5.14 15.46
C LYS A 217 -3.34 -6.40 14.60
N ASP A 218 -4.47 -7.02 14.28
CA ASP A 218 -4.57 -8.17 13.40
C ASP A 218 -4.55 -7.80 11.91
N LYS A 219 -4.69 -6.52 11.57
CA LYS A 219 -4.78 -6.01 10.20
C LYS A 219 -3.43 -5.63 9.61
N ILE A 220 -3.44 -5.41 8.29
CA ILE A 220 -2.33 -4.79 7.56
C ILE A 220 -2.39 -3.28 7.79
N LEU A 221 -1.24 -2.71 8.13
CA LEU A 221 -1.04 -1.28 8.31
C LEU A 221 -0.15 -0.77 7.19
N VAL A 222 -0.48 0.38 6.63
CA VAL A 222 0.37 1.07 5.66
C VAL A 222 0.75 2.43 6.22
N VAL A 223 2.03 2.74 6.19
CA VAL A 223 2.56 4.00 6.71
C VAL A 223 3.39 4.71 5.65
N ALA A 224 3.06 5.98 5.39
CA ALA A 224 3.91 6.89 4.64
C ALA A 224 4.83 7.65 5.59
N GLY A 225 6.13 7.62 5.30
CA GLY A 225 7.11 8.32 6.10
C GLY A 225 8.34 8.69 5.29
N ASN A 226 9.04 9.71 5.78
CA ASN A 226 10.43 9.96 5.47
C ASN A 226 11.25 9.21 6.53
N TRP A 227 11.83 8.08 6.14
CA TRP A 227 12.45 7.14 7.08
C TRP A 227 13.93 7.43 7.26
N GLN A 228 14.34 7.47 8.53
CA GLN A 228 15.71 7.72 8.93
C GLN A 228 16.19 6.63 9.88
N SER A 229 17.50 6.49 10.05
CA SER A 229 18.05 5.58 11.07
C SER A 229 17.58 6.00 12.47
N SER A 230 17.16 5.05 13.30
CA SER A 230 16.90 5.33 14.71
C SER A 230 18.18 5.33 15.57
N GLY A 231 19.35 5.14 14.96
CA GLY A 231 20.62 4.85 15.65
C GLY A 231 20.78 3.40 16.10
N THR A 232 19.80 2.53 15.80
CA THR A 232 19.87 1.09 16.09
C THR A 232 19.74 0.30 14.79
N TYR A 233 20.51 -0.80 14.69
CA TYR A 233 20.48 -1.67 13.52
C TYR A 233 19.06 -2.14 13.19
N ASN A 234 18.69 -2.08 11.91
CA ASN A 234 17.36 -2.48 11.38
C ASN A 234 16.15 -1.75 11.99
N LYS A 235 16.37 -0.58 12.62
CA LYS A 235 15.30 0.25 13.15
C LYS A 235 15.28 1.60 12.44
N PHE A 236 14.12 1.94 11.89
CA PHE A 236 13.89 3.16 11.14
C PHE A 236 12.83 4.00 11.83
N LYS A 237 13.00 5.31 11.83
CA LYS A 237 12.12 6.25 12.53
C LYS A 237 11.59 7.29 11.55
N SER A 238 10.33 7.66 11.72
CA SER A 238 9.72 8.80 11.03
C SER A 238 8.82 9.59 11.96
N LYS A 239 8.69 10.89 11.69
CA LYS A 239 7.79 11.78 12.43
C LYS A 239 6.40 11.70 11.85
N ILE A 240 5.41 11.46 12.71
CA ILE A 240 4.00 11.44 12.34
C ILE A 240 3.34 12.70 12.87
N ILE A 241 2.80 13.50 11.94
CA ILE A 241 2.13 14.77 12.24
C ILE A 241 0.67 14.78 11.79
N SER A 242 0.20 13.72 11.14
CA SER A 242 -1.17 13.63 10.63
C SER A 242 -1.64 12.19 10.53
N LYS A 243 -2.95 11.97 10.74
CA LYS A 243 -3.59 10.67 10.50
C LYS A 243 -3.50 10.23 9.03
N LYS A 244 -3.28 11.17 8.10
CA LYS A 244 -3.12 10.87 6.67
C LYS A 244 -1.91 9.97 6.36
N GLN A 245 -0.93 9.92 7.26
CA GLN A 245 0.28 9.11 7.11
C GLN A 245 0.06 7.63 7.45
N VAL A 246 -1.07 7.25 8.04
CA VAL A 246 -1.34 5.87 8.48
C VAL A 246 -2.68 5.41 7.91
N ALA A 247 -2.70 4.21 7.33
CA ALA A 247 -3.91 3.57 6.84
C ALA A 247 -4.02 2.13 7.32
N ILE A 248 -5.19 1.76 7.85
CA ILE A 248 -5.56 0.36 8.09
C ILE A 248 -6.19 -0.21 6.82
N ILE A 249 -5.66 -1.32 6.32
CA ILE A 249 -6.23 -2.03 5.17
C ILE A 249 -7.24 -3.03 5.71
N LYS A 250 -8.53 -2.75 5.45
CA LYS A 250 -9.64 -3.61 5.87
C LYS A 250 -9.76 -4.77 4.88
N SER A 251 -9.89 -5.97 5.44
CA SER A 251 -10.19 -7.22 4.74
C SER A 251 -11.65 -7.30 4.35
#